data_AF-A0A661WBI0-F1
#
_entry.id   AF-A0A661WBI0-F1
#
_cell.length_a   1.000
_cell.length_b   1.000
_cell.length_c   1.000
_cell.angle_alpha   90.00
_cell.angle_beta   90.00
_cell.angle_gamma   90.00
#
_symmetry.space_group_name_H-M   'P 1'
#
loop_
_entity.id
_entity.type
_entity.pdbx_description
1 polymer ?
#
loop_
_entity_poly.entity_id
_entity_poly.type
_entity_poly.pdbx_seq_one_letter_code
_entity_poly.pdbx_strand_id
1 'polypeptide(L)'
;TYILSTAPWDNRSAWSDKLDWVKKHLGKSAYKRLILTHHKDLNRGDFLVDDRDKNGADQFQGELIKFGSEKFSDWEAVLHYLRQQAAMPG
;
A
#
# COMPACT_ATOMS: atom_id res chain seq x y z
N THR A 1 -6.21 -0.58 -7.64
CA THR A 1 -5.12 -0.20 -6.73
C THR A 1 -5.51 0.90 -5.78
N TYR A 2 -5.44 0.71 -4.47
CA TYR A 2 -5.67 1.76 -3.48
C TYR A 2 -4.35 2.14 -2.80
N ILE A 3 -4.30 3.29 -2.14
CA ILE A 3 -3.19 3.70 -1.28
C ILE A 3 -3.66 3.56 0.15
N LEU A 4 -3.03 2.69 0.92
CA LEU A 4 -3.25 2.59 2.36
C LEU A 4 -2.10 3.31 3.06
N SER A 5 -2.43 4.16 4.03
CA SER A 5 -1.40 4.82 4.83
C SER A 5 -1.86 5.00 6.26
N THR A 6 -0.94 4.89 7.21
CA THR A 6 -1.22 5.19 8.61
C THR A 6 -0.88 6.64 8.90
N ALA A 7 -1.85 7.41 9.40
CA ALA A 7 -1.62 8.72 10.02
C ALA A 7 -1.36 8.50 11.53
N PRO A 8 -0.17 8.82 12.08
CA PRO A 8 0.12 8.58 13.50
C PRO A 8 -0.85 9.31 14.44
N TRP A 9 -1.20 8.66 15.56
CA TRP A 9 -2.16 9.18 16.54
C TRP A 9 -1.80 10.56 17.08
N ASP A 10 -0.53 10.76 17.42
CA ASP A 10 -0.04 12.00 18.02
C ASP A 10 0.31 13.10 16.99
N ASN A 11 0.13 12.84 15.69
CA ASN A 11 0.38 13.81 14.64
C ASN A 11 -0.91 14.24 13.94
N ARG A 12 -1.47 15.36 14.40
CA ARG A 12 -2.74 15.92 13.91
C ARG A 12 -2.72 16.35 12.44
N SER A 13 -1.57 16.70 11.86
CA SER A 13 -1.50 17.10 10.43
C SER A 13 -1.23 15.92 9.50
N ALA A 14 -0.81 14.76 10.03
CA ALA A 14 -0.35 13.66 9.19
C ALA A 14 -1.38 13.19 8.15
N TRP A 15 -2.67 13.25 8.48
CA TRP A 15 -3.72 12.86 7.54
C TRP A 15 -3.84 13.83 6.36
N SER A 16 -3.78 15.15 6.62
CA SER A 16 -3.84 16.18 5.58
C SER A 16 -2.55 16.23 4.77
N ASP A 17 -1.39 16.11 5.42
CA ASP A 17 -0.09 16.10 4.77
C ASP A 17 0.01 14.95 3.74
N LYS A 18 -0.51 13.78 4.09
CA LYS A 18 -0.60 12.62 3.18
C LYS A 18 -1.56 12.88 2.02
N LEU A 19 -2.73 13.46 2.30
CA LEU A 19 -3.69 13.79 1.26
C LEU A 19 -3.07 14.77 0.25
N ASP A 20 -2.38 15.80 0.73
CA ASP A 20 -1.79 16.82 -0.12
C ASP A 20 -0.59 16.28 -0.90
N TRP A 21 0.22 15.39 -0.31
CA TRP A 21 1.25 14.67 -1.04
C TRP A 21 0.66 13.84 -2.19
N VAL A 22 -0.42 13.08 -1.94
CA VAL A 22 -1.10 12.28 -2.98
C VAL A 22 -1.65 13.16 -4.10
N LYS A 23 -2.29 14.28 -3.76
CA LYS A 23 -2.76 15.26 -4.76
C LYS A 23 -1.63 15.81 -5.61
N LYS A 24 -0.50 16.18 -4.99
CA LYS A 24 0.66 16.79 -5.65
C LYS A 24 1.37 15.82 -6.58
N HIS A 25 1.57 14.57 -6.15
CA HIS A 25 2.45 13.63 -6.85
C HIS A 25 1.71 12.62 -7.73
N LEU A 26 0.47 12.25 -7.39
CA LEU A 26 -0.31 11.25 -8.12
C LEU A 26 -1.55 11.83 -8.81
N GLY A 27 -2.09 12.92 -8.27
CA GLY A 27 -3.18 13.68 -8.87
C GLY A 27 -4.41 12.83 -9.18
N LYS A 28 -4.96 12.97 -10.39
CA LYS A 28 -6.22 12.31 -10.81
C LYS A 28 -6.16 10.79 -10.75
N SER A 29 -4.98 10.18 -10.94
CA SER A 29 -4.81 8.73 -10.89
C SER A 29 -5.13 8.13 -9.50
N ALA A 30 -4.99 8.93 -8.44
CA ALA A 30 -5.24 8.56 -7.06
C ALA A 30 -6.51 9.20 -6.45
N TYR A 31 -7.32 9.89 -7.26
CA TYR A 31 -8.50 10.60 -6.77
C TYR A 31 -9.50 9.64 -6.11
N LYS A 32 -9.83 9.89 -4.84
CA LYS A 32 -10.68 9.02 -3.98
C LYS A 32 -10.13 7.60 -3.78
N ARG A 33 -8.80 7.41 -3.84
CA ARG A 33 -8.14 6.11 -3.66
C ARG A 33 -7.23 6.01 -2.43
N LEU A 34 -7.11 7.09 -1.64
CA LEU A 34 -6.37 7.11 -0.38
C LEU A 34 -7.27 6.65 0.78
N ILE A 35 -6.83 5.65 1.52
CA ILE A 35 -7.45 5.14 2.74
C ILE A 35 -6.46 5.36 3.88
N LEU A 36 -6.89 6.06 4.92
CA LEU A 36 -6.10 6.27 6.13
C LEU A 36 -6.55 5.29 7.20
N THR A 37 -5.64 4.43 7.67
CA THR A 37 -5.96 3.34 8.61
C THR A 37 -4.77 2.95 9.50
N HIS A 38 -5.08 2.54 10.73
CA HIS A 38 -4.17 1.84 11.63
C HIS A 38 -4.30 0.31 11.53
N HIS A 39 -5.30 -0.17 10.81
CA HIS A 39 -5.64 -1.58 10.67
C HIS A 39 -5.74 -1.91 9.17
N LYS A 40 -4.61 -2.31 8.60
CA LYS A 40 -4.51 -2.68 7.18
C LYS A 40 -5.21 -4.01 6.90
N ASP A 41 -5.23 -4.91 7.89
CA ASP A 41 -5.93 -6.20 7.91
C ASP A 41 -7.44 -6.08 7.65
N LEU A 42 -8.07 -4.96 8.05
CA LEU A 42 -9.49 -4.71 7.82
C LEU A 42 -9.82 -4.30 6.37
N ASN A 43 -8.80 -4.06 5.54
CA ASN A 43 -8.99 -3.73 4.12
C ASN A 43 -8.94 -5.00 3.28
N ARG A 44 -9.68 -5.01 2.17
CA ARG A 44 -9.76 -6.17 1.28
C ARG A 44 -8.98 -5.91 -0.01
N GLY A 45 -8.18 -6.88 -0.41
CA GLY A 45 -7.46 -6.89 -1.69
C GLY A 45 -6.60 -8.13 -1.82
N ASP A 46 -6.16 -8.43 -3.04
CA ASP A 46 -5.37 -9.62 -3.35
C ASP A 46 -3.90 -9.45 -2.92
N PHE A 47 -3.39 -8.22 -2.95
CA PHE A 47 -2.01 -7.89 -2.61
C PHE A 47 -1.92 -6.62 -1.77
N LEU A 48 -0.95 -6.59 -0.84
CA LEU A 48 -0.52 -5.41 -0.10
C LEU A 48 0.98 -5.23 -0.28
N VAL A 49 1.42 -4.10 -0.86
CA VAL A 49 2.85 -3.74 -0.94
C VAL A 49 3.17 -2.81 0.21
N ASP A 50 4.02 -3.24 1.13
CA ASP A 50 4.37 -2.49 2.35
C ASP A 50 5.81 -2.77 2.78
N ASP A 51 6.50 -1.80 3.38
CA ASP A 51 7.86 -1.99 3.91
C ASP A 51 7.86 -2.65 5.30
N ARG A 52 6.70 -2.70 5.97
CA ARG A 52 6.59 -3.13 7.38
C ARG A 52 5.46 -4.11 7.59
N ASP A 53 5.69 -5.01 8.55
CA ASP A 53 4.72 -5.98 9.04
C ASP A 53 3.82 -5.38 10.15
N LYS A 54 3.71 -4.04 10.20
CA LYS A 54 3.00 -3.32 11.28
C LYS A 54 1.61 -2.86 10.85
N ASN A 55 0.80 -2.52 11.84
CA ASN A 55 -0.55 -1.96 11.65
C ASN A 55 -1.47 -2.93 10.88
N GLY A 56 -1.37 -4.22 11.20
CA GLY A 56 -2.15 -5.29 10.56
C GLY A 56 -1.69 -5.68 9.16
N ALA A 57 -0.50 -5.25 8.72
CA ALA A 57 0.04 -5.70 7.42
C ALA A 57 0.36 -7.21 7.42
N ASP A 58 0.87 -7.73 8.53
CA ASP A 58 1.16 -9.15 8.76
C ASP A 58 -0.08 -10.04 8.77
N GLN A 59 -1.23 -9.45 9.06
CA GLN A 59 -2.54 -10.11 9.11
C GLN A 59 -3.43 -9.79 7.89
N PHE A 60 -2.85 -9.14 6.87
CA PHE A 60 -3.58 -8.87 5.64
C PHE A 60 -4.02 -10.20 4.98
N GLN A 61 -5.28 -10.28 4.55
CA GLN A 61 -5.84 -11.53 4.03
C GLN A 61 -5.29 -11.90 2.64
N GLY A 62 -4.86 -10.91 1.86
CA GLY A 62 -4.14 -11.14 0.61
C GLY A 62 -2.64 -11.35 0.84
N GLU A 63 -1.87 -11.42 -0.24
CA GLU A 63 -0.42 -11.57 -0.14
C GLU A 63 0.24 -10.24 0.29
N LEU A 64 1.03 -10.29 1.36
CA LEU A 64 1.93 -9.20 1.73
C LEU A 64 3.23 -9.28 0.91
N ILE A 65 3.42 -8.29 0.05
CA ILE A 65 4.66 -8.06 -0.71
C ILE A 65 5.53 -7.10 0.11
N LYS A 66 6.52 -7.65 0.83
CA LYS A 66 7.40 -6.86 1.71
C LYS A 66 8.45 -6.09 0.91
N PHE A 67 8.20 -4.81 0.67
CA PHE A 67 9.08 -3.92 -0.09
C PHE A 67 10.42 -3.70 0.63
N GLY A 68 11.52 -3.73 -0.11
CA GLY A 68 12.88 -3.66 0.43
C GLY A 68 13.40 -4.98 1.01
N SER A 69 12.67 -6.09 0.85
CA SER A 69 13.16 -7.43 1.17
C SER A 69 14.10 -7.97 0.07
N GLU A 70 14.77 -9.09 0.33
CA GLU A 70 15.64 -9.75 -0.66
C GLU A 70 14.89 -10.09 -1.96
N LYS A 71 13.63 -10.54 -1.86
CA LYS A 71 12.79 -10.90 -3.01
C LYS A 71 12.18 -9.67 -3.72
N PHE A 72 11.95 -8.58 -2.98
CA PHE A 72 11.25 -7.40 -3.47
C PHE A 72 12.03 -6.13 -3.11
N SER A 73 13.27 -6.02 -3.61
CA SER A 73 14.22 -4.96 -3.26
C SER A 73 13.75 -3.56 -3.67
N ASP A 74 12.99 -3.47 -4.75
CA ASP A 74 12.58 -2.22 -5.39
C ASP A 74 11.27 -2.38 -6.18
N TRP A 75 10.86 -1.31 -6.86
CA TRP A 75 9.64 -1.29 -7.66
C TRP A 75 9.72 -2.17 -8.91
N GLU A 76 10.91 -2.39 -9.49
CA GLU A 76 11.04 -3.22 -10.69
C GLU A 76 10.73 -4.68 -10.34
N ALA A 77 11.29 -5.18 -9.23
CA ALA A 77 11.00 -6.52 -8.72
C ALA A 77 9.50 -6.71 -8.41
N VAL A 78 8.88 -5.73 -7.73
CA VAL A 78 7.45 -5.77 -7.41
C VAL A 78 6.59 -5.76 -8.68
N LEU A 79 6.87 -4.86 -9.63
CA LEU A 79 6.09 -4.75 -10.86
C LEU A 79 6.25 -5.98 -11.75
N HIS A 80 7.44 -6.58 -11.81
CA HIS A 80 7.67 -7.82 -12.53
C HIS A 80 6.79 -8.94 -11.98
N TYR A 81 6.80 -9.15 -10.65
CA TYR A 81 5.97 -10.14 -9.98
C TYR A 81 4.47 -9.91 -10.24
N LEU A 82 3.97 -8.71 -10.00
CA LEU A 82 2.54 -8.41 -10.16
C LEU A 82 2.07 -8.56 -11.61
N ARG A 83 2.92 -8.28 -12.60
CA ARG A 83 2.60 -8.50 -14.02
C ARG A 83 2.52 -9.99 -14.35
N GLN A 84 3.39 -10.82 -13.77
CA GLN A 84 3.30 -12.27 -13.93
C GLN A 84 2.01 -12.81 -13.31
N GLN A 85 1.67 -12.38 -12.09
CA GLN A 85 0.41 -12.77 -11.43
C GLN A 85 -0.81 -12.36 -12.27
N ALA A 86 -0.79 -11.17 -12.88
CA ALA A 86 -1.88 -10.73 -13.76
C ALA A 86 -1.98 -11.51 -15.08
N ALA A 87 -0.90 -12.15 -15.53
CA ALA A 87 -0.86 -12.92 -16.78
C ALA A 87 -1.22 -14.41 -16.58
N MET A 88 -1.22 -14.91 -15.35
CA MET A 88 -1.68 -16.26 -15.03
C MET A 88 -3.21 -16.26 -14.87
N PRO A 89 -3.97 -17.05 -15.65
CA PRO A 89 -5.40 -17.21 -15.41
C PRO A 89 -5.62 -17.90 -14.06
N GLY A 90 -6.55 -17.36 -13.26
CA GLY A 90 -7.01 -17.95 -12.00
C GLY A 90 -8.00 -19.08 -12.18
#